data_AF-A0A7X1U717-F1
#
_entry.id   AF-A0A7X1U717-F1
#
_cell.length_a   1.000
_cell.length_b   1.000
_cell.length_c   1.000
_cell.angle_alpha   90.00
_cell.angle_beta   90.00
_cell.angle_gamma   90.00
#
_symmetry.space_group_name_H-M   'P 1'
#
loop_
_entity.id
_entity.type
_entity.pdbx_description
1 polymer ?
#
loop_
_entity_poly.entity_id
_entity_poly.type
_entity_poly.pdbx_seq_one_letter_code
_entity_poly.pdbx_strand_id
1 'polypeptide(L)'
;MELFSACHEFRHSVGFISELSLALADRLEQGTALRFIRDDVFADNELDDLLPGIIDAAIEGDIGNVPLARSVLHKFRKNGLVKEKLASSLSGYLEAEDYYVYMRVAELLLELDYFDLKAVFVSKCKESRNEDVVEVYDFFADEFKAAGL
;
A
#
# COMPACT_ATOMS: atom_id res chain seq x y z
N MET A 1 15.66 -27.35 -7.78
CA MET A 1 16.38 -26.68 -8.90
C MET A 1 15.39 -26.02 -9.86
N GLU A 2 14.26 -26.67 -10.16
CA GLU A 2 13.26 -26.16 -11.12
C GLU A 2 12.56 -24.85 -10.71
N LEU A 3 12.31 -24.62 -9.41
CA LEU A 3 11.63 -23.39 -8.95
C LEU A 3 12.43 -22.11 -9.27
N PHE A 4 13.75 -22.12 -9.03
CA PHE A 4 14.60 -20.97 -9.32
C PHE A 4 14.69 -20.69 -10.82
N SER A 5 14.77 -21.75 -11.64
CA SER A 5 14.73 -21.62 -13.10
C SER A 5 13.39 -21.06 -13.58
N ALA A 6 12.26 -21.53 -13.04
CA ALA A 6 10.94 -21.03 -13.40
C ALA A 6 10.75 -19.55 -13.02
N CYS A 7 11.18 -19.13 -11.82
CA CYS A 7 11.14 -17.72 -11.43
C CYS A 7 12.04 -16.84 -12.32
N HIS A 8 13.23 -17.34 -12.67
CA HIS A 8 14.13 -16.65 -13.58
C HIS A 8 13.53 -16.52 -14.99
N GLU A 9 12.95 -17.58 -15.54
CA GLU A 9 12.28 -17.57 -16.84
C GLU A 9 11.08 -16.62 -16.84
N PHE A 10 10.26 -16.65 -15.78
CA PHE A 10 9.14 -15.73 -15.63
C PHE A 10 9.57 -14.26 -15.60
N ARG A 11 10.63 -13.92 -14.85
CA ARG A 11 11.16 -12.54 -14.82
C ARG A 11 11.56 -12.00 -16.20
N HIS A 12 11.98 -12.89 -17.09
CA HIS A 12 12.42 -12.55 -18.45
C HIS A 12 11.33 -12.78 -19.51
N SER A 13 10.10 -13.14 -19.10
CA SER A 13 9.00 -13.36 -20.03
C SER A 13 8.49 -12.04 -20.60
N VAL A 14 7.99 -12.11 -21.83
CA VAL A 14 7.20 -11.01 -22.40
C VAL A 14 5.89 -10.94 -21.64
N GLY A 15 5.58 -9.78 -21.05
CA GLY A 15 4.35 -9.59 -20.27
C GLY A 15 4.52 -9.82 -18.77
N PHE A 16 5.73 -10.04 -18.26
CA PHE A 16 6.02 -10.21 -16.84
C PHE A 16 5.31 -9.17 -15.93
N ILE A 17 5.42 -7.87 -16.26
CA ILE A 17 4.77 -6.80 -15.47
C ILE A 17 3.25 -6.87 -15.55
N SER A 18 2.70 -7.14 -16.74
CA SER A 18 1.24 -7.29 -16.88
C SER A 18 0.71 -8.50 -16.13
N GLU A 19 1.45 -9.61 -16.10
CA GLU A 19 1.06 -10.81 -15.35
C GLU A 19 1.13 -10.57 -13.83
N LEU A 20 2.17 -9.87 -13.33
CA LEU A 20 2.21 -9.46 -11.93
C LEU A 20 1.08 -8.49 -11.56
N SER A 21 0.74 -7.55 -12.43
CA SER A 21 -0.35 -6.60 -12.21
C SER A 21 -1.71 -7.31 -12.14
N LEU A 22 -1.96 -8.26 -13.04
CA LEU A 22 -3.16 -9.11 -13.01
C LEU A 22 -3.22 -9.95 -11.73
N ALA A 23 -2.10 -10.58 -11.35
CA ALA A 23 -2.02 -11.39 -10.14
C ALA A 23 -2.21 -10.56 -8.85
N LEU A 24 -1.78 -9.30 -8.82
CA LEU A 24 -2.07 -8.38 -7.70
C LEU A 24 -3.57 -8.09 -7.54
N ALA A 25 -4.33 -8.07 -8.65
CA ALA A 25 -5.77 -7.85 -8.66
C ALA A 25 -6.57 -9.13 -8.35
N ASP A 26 -5.99 -10.31 -8.54
CA ASP A 26 -6.63 -11.59 -8.21
C ASP A 26 -6.37 -11.98 -6.74
N ARG A 27 -7.44 -12.18 -5.96
CA ARG A 27 -7.33 -12.51 -4.53
C ARG A 27 -6.55 -13.80 -4.24
N LEU A 28 -6.61 -14.79 -5.13
CA LEU A 28 -5.92 -16.07 -4.96
C LEU A 28 -4.42 -15.95 -5.29
N GLU A 29 -4.06 -15.03 -6.18
CA GLU A 29 -2.68 -14.86 -6.66
C GLU A 29 -1.94 -13.68 -6.01
N GLN A 30 -2.65 -12.73 -5.41
CA GLN A 30 -2.12 -11.48 -4.84
C GLN A 30 -0.97 -11.76 -3.87
N GLY A 31 -1.12 -12.73 -2.97
CA GLY A 31 -0.07 -13.09 -2.04
C GLY A 31 1.20 -13.63 -2.73
N THR A 32 1.06 -14.32 -3.86
CA THR A 32 2.20 -14.83 -4.65
C THR A 32 2.89 -13.68 -5.38
N ALA A 33 2.12 -12.80 -6.03
CA ALA A 33 2.64 -11.60 -6.69
C ALA A 33 3.42 -10.71 -5.71
N LEU A 34 2.85 -10.45 -4.54
CA LEU A 34 3.50 -9.65 -3.49
C LEU A 34 4.81 -10.28 -2.99
N ARG A 35 4.88 -11.61 -2.84
CA ARG A 35 6.14 -12.30 -2.46
C ARG A 35 7.20 -12.13 -3.55
N PHE A 36 6.81 -12.27 -4.81
CA PHE A 36 7.71 -12.06 -5.94
C PHE A 36 8.26 -10.63 -5.94
N ILE A 37 7.38 -9.63 -5.78
CA ILE A 37 7.76 -8.21 -5.77
C ILE A 37 8.66 -7.87 -4.58
N ARG A 38 8.38 -8.45 -3.41
CA ARG A 38 9.21 -8.30 -2.21
C ARG A 38 10.62 -8.84 -2.42
N ASP A 39 10.77 -9.93 -3.16
CA ASP A 39 12.04 -10.65 -3.27
C ASP A 39 12.89 -10.23 -4.50
N ASP A 40 12.33 -9.47 -5.46
CA ASP A 40 13.01 -9.06 -6.71
C ASP A 40 13.31 -7.54 -6.79
N VAL A 41 14.07 -7.13 -7.79
CA VAL A 41 14.44 -5.73 -8.09
C VAL A 41 13.66 -5.24 -9.32
N PHE A 42 13.07 -4.05 -9.19
CA PHE A 42 12.27 -3.41 -10.23
C PHE A 42 12.88 -2.05 -10.57
N ALA A 43 12.91 -1.74 -11.86
CA ALA A 43 13.16 -0.39 -12.32
C ALA A 43 11.96 0.53 -12.01
N ASP A 44 12.17 1.84 -12.00
CA ASP A 44 11.13 2.82 -11.65
C ASP A 44 9.88 2.69 -12.52
N ASN A 45 10.03 2.47 -13.83
CA ASN A 45 8.91 2.29 -14.74
C ASN A 45 8.12 0.99 -14.46
N GLU A 46 8.81 -0.10 -14.09
CA GLU A 46 8.16 -1.35 -13.73
C GLU A 46 7.42 -1.23 -12.38
N LEU A 47 8.03 -0.51 -11.44
CA LEU A 47 7.41 -0.24 -10.15
C LEU A 47 6.17 0.66 -10.30
N ASP A 48 6.23 1.65 -11.19
CA ASP A 48 5.11 2.57 -11.46
C ASP A 48 3.83 1.83 -11.85
N ASP A 49 3.96 0.80 -12.69
CA ASP A 49 2.86 -0.05 -13.16
C ASP A 49 2.28 -0.94 -12.04
N LEU A 50 3.09 -1.32 -11.05
CA LEU A 50 2.71 -2.25 -9.98
C LEU A 50 2.19 -1.54 -8.72
N LEU A 51 2.62 -0.30 -8.47
CA LEU A 51 2.29 0.44 -7.26
C LEU A 51 0.79 0.55 -6.97
N PRO A 52 -0.11 0.82 -7.94
CA PRO A 52 -1.55 0.87 -7.69
C PRO A 52 -2.06 -0.42 -7.02
N GLY A 53 -1.75 -1.58 -7.58
CA GLY A 53 -2.18 -2.87 -7.03
C GLY A 53 -1.54 -3.20 -5.67
N ILE A 54 -0.31 -2.75 -5.41
CA ILE A 54 0.34 -2.93 -4.10
C ILE A 54 -0.34 -2.05 -3.04
N ILE A 55 -0.67 -0.80 -3.38
CA ILE A 55 -1.37 0.13 -2.47
C ILE A 55 -2.79 -0.39 -2.18
N ASP A 56 -3.51 -0.82 -3.22
CA ASP A 56 -4.83 -1.46 -3.05
C ASP A 56 -4.73 -2.68 -2.15
N ALA A 57 -3.74 -3.55 -2.34
CA ALA A 57 -3.52 -4.71 -1.46
C ALA A 57 -3.21 -4.33 -0.01
N ALA A 58 -2.57 -3.17 0.23
CA ALA A 58 -2.23 -2.70 1.58
C ALA A 58 -3.41 -2.03 2.32
N ILE A 59 -4.41 -1.56 1.58
CA ILE A 59 -5.55 -0.80 2.13
C ILE A 59 -6.86 -1.60 2.02
N GLU A 60 -7.18 -2.14 0.85
CA GLU A 60 -8.43 -2.85 0.59
C GLU A 60 -8.24 -4.35 0.36
N GLY A 61 -6.99 -4.82 0.33
CA GLY A 61 -6.64 -6.21 0.11
C GLY A 61 -7.15 -7.19 1.15
N ASP A 62 -6.97 -8.48 0.85
CA ASP A 62 -7.26 -9.57 1.77
C ASP A 62 -6.45 -9.40 3.07
N ILE A 63 -7.09 -9.64 4.21
CA ILE A 63 -6.48 -9.43 5.54
C ILE A 63 -5.15 -10.18 5.67
N GLY A 64 -5.03 -11.38 5.08
CA GLY A 64 -3.81 -12.18 5.12
C GLY A 64 -2.66 -11.58 4.29
N ASN A 65 -2.97 -10.76 3.30
CA ASN A 65 -1.99 -10.15 2.39
C ASN A 65 -1.60 -8.72 2.77
N VAL A 66 -2.43 -8.01 3.56
CA VAL A 66 -2.16 -6.62 3.97
C VAL A 66 -0.75 -6.45 4.57
N PRO A 67 -0.29 -7.25 5.56
CA PRO A 67 1.05 -7.07 6.12
C PRO A 67 2.17 -7.26 5.08
N LEU A 68 1.95 -8.17 4.13
CA LEU A 68 2.91 -8.42 3.05
C LEU A 68 2.95 -7.24 2.07
N ALA A 69 1.78 -6.70 1.67
CA ALA A 69 1.70 -5.52 0.81
C ALA A 69 2.39 -4.30 1.44
N ARG A 70 2.15 -4.06 2.73
CA ARG A 70 2.86 -3.00 3.46
C ARG A 70 4.37 -3.22 3.51
N SER A 71 4.82 -4.46 3.70
CA SER A 71 6.26 -4.76 3.67
C SER A 71 6.91 -4.43 2.31
N VAL A 72 6.17 -4.62 1.21
CA VAL A 72 6.60 -4.23 -0.14
C VAL A 72 6.69 -2.71 -0.25
N LEU A 73 5.66 -1.97 0.17
CA LEU A 73 5.70 -0.50 0.17
C LEU A 73 6.84 0.04 1.04
N HIS A 74 7.06 -0.54 2.22
CA HIS A 74 8.14 -0.15 3.12
C HIS A 74 9.53 -0.40 2.53
N LYS A 75 9.73 -1.50 1.78
CA LYS A 75 10.96 -1.77 1.02
C LYS A 75 11.25 -0.64 0.03
N PHE A 76 10.21 -0.14 -0.65
CA PHE A 76 10.34 0.90 -1.67
C PHE A 76 10.13 2.34 -1.15
N ARG A 77 9.95 2.56 0.17
CA ARG A 77 9.57 3.87 0.73
C ARG A 77 10.50 5.05 0.42
N LYS A 78 11.74 4.78 0.03
CA LYS A 78 12.71 5.82 -0.37
C LYS A 78 12.58 6.21 -1.85
N ASN A 79 11.84 5.43 -2.63
CA ASN A 79 11.48 5.76 -4.00
C ASN A 79 10.31 6.75 -3.99
N GLY A 80 10.49 7.91 -4.62
CA GLY A 80 9.48 8.98 -4.65
C GLY A 80 8.14 8.53 -5.25
N LEU A 81 8.15 7.53 -6.13
CA LEU A 81 6.94 7.00 -6.75
C LEU A 81 5.95 6.43 -5.74
N VAL A 82 6.42 5.80 -4.65
CA VAL A 82 5.53 5.25 -3.61
C VAL A 82 4.70 6.36 -2.99
N LYS A 83 5.37 7.47 -2.62
CA LYS A 83 4.72 8.63 -2.02
C LYS A 83 3.80 9.32 -3.02
N GLU A 84 4.25 9.51 -4.26
CA GLU A 84 3.48 10.15 -5.32
C GLU A 84 2.18 9.39 -5.61
N LYS A 85 2.26 8.07 -5.82
CA LYS A 85 1.08 7.24 -6.08
C LYS A 85 0.13 7.24 -4.91
N LEU A 86 0.63 7.04 -3.69
CA LEU A 86 -0.21 7.07 -2.49
C LEU A 86 -0.89 8.45 -2.33
N ALA A 87 -0.17 9.55 -2.56
CA ALA A 87 -0.75 10.89 -2.52
C ALA A 87 -1.89 11.06 -3.54
N SER A 88 -1.74 10.49 -4.73
CA SER A 88 -2.73 10.60 -5.82
C SER A 88 -3.99 9.76 -5.59
N SER A 89 -3.91 8.65 -4.85
CA SER A 89 -5.04 7.76 -4.56
C SER A 89 -5.64 7.93 -3.16
N LEU A 90 -4.94 8.61 -2.24
CA LEU A 90 -5.36 8.75 -0.84
C LEU A 90 -6.78 9.30 -0.69
N SER A 91 -7.16 10.33 -1.46
CA SER A 91 -8.51 10.89 -1.37
C SER A 91 -9.58 9.87 -1.72
N GLY A 92 -9.33 8.98 -2.69
CA GLY A 92 -10.28 7.95 -3.11
C GLY A 92 -10.59 6.95 -2.00
N TYR A 93 -9.58 6.48 -1.26
CA TYR A 93 -9.81 5.58 -0.11
C TYR A 93 -10.58 6.28 1.02
N LEU A 94 -10.34 7.58 1.22
CA LEU A 94 -10.96 8.34 2.31
C LEU A 94 -12.39 8.79 2.02
N GLU A 95 -12.88 8.66 0.79
CA GLU A 95 -14.25 9.06 0.38
C GLU A 95 -15.34 8.18 1.00
N ALA A 96 -15.08 6.88 1.18
CA ALA A 96 -16.08 5.95 1.70
C ALA A 96 -16.36 6.11 3.20
N GLU A 97 -15.47 6.81 3.93
CA GLU A 97 -15.50 6.94 5.39
C GLU A 97 -15.65 5.58 6.12
N ASP A 98 -15.10 4.51 5.52
CA ASP A 98 -15.13 3.17 6.09
C ASP A 98 -14.08 3.02 7.21
N TYR A 99 -14.53 2.53 8.37
CA TYR A 99 -13.70 2.31 9.55
C TYR A 99 -12.43 1.52 9.23
N TYR A 100 -12.54 0.39 8.52
CA TYR A 100 -11.41 -0.50 8.27
C TYR A 100 -10.43 0.11 7.26
N VAL A 101 -10.93 0.83 6.25
CA VAL A 101 -10.09 1.58 5.31
C VAL A 101 -9.32 2.66 6.06
N TYR A 102 -9.98 3.46 6.91
CA TYR A 102 -9.30 4.50 7.70
C TYR A 102 -8.26 3.92 8.65
N MET A 103 -8.57 2.83 9.36
CA MET A 103 -7.59 2.12 10.19
C MET A 103 -6.36 1.72 9.39
N ARG A 104 -6.57 1.11 8.21
CA ARG A 104 -5.46 0.60 7.39
C ARG A 104 -4.63 1.71 6.76
N VAL A 105 -5.26 2.85 6.41
CA VAL A 105 -4.56 4.04 5.94
C VAL A 105 -3.72 4.64 7.08
N ALA A 106 -4.27 4.79 8.28
CA ALA A 106 -3.54 5.33 9.43
C ALA A 106 -2.28 4.51 9.72
N GLU A 107 -2.41 3.19 9.83
CA GLU A 107 -1.28 2.28 10.05
C GLU A 107 -0.24 2.39 8.93
N LEU A 108 -0.68 2.37 7.66
CA LEU A 108 0.23 2.48 6.52
C LEU A 108 1.02 3.80 6.55
N LEU A 109 0.36 4.92 6.85
CA LEU A 109 1.01 6.23 6.89
C LEU A 109 2.00 6.35 8.06
N LEU A 110 1.71 5.71 9.20
CA LEU A 110 2.66 5.60 10.31
C LEU A 110 3.88 4.74 9.93
N GLU A 111 3.69 3.63 9.23
CA GLU A 111 4.77 2.73 8.78
C GLU A 111 5.69 3.33 7.69
N LEU A 112 5.13 4.13 6.78
CA LEU A 112 5.89 4.76 5.69
C LEU A 112 6.57 6.08 6.09
N ASP A 113 6.10 6.71 7.16
CA ASP A 113 6.62 7.97 7.71
C ASP A 113 6.60 9.17 6.73
N TYR A 114 5.55 9.26 5.92
CA TYR A 114 5.31 10.42 5.04
C TYR A 114 4.54 11.50 5.80
N PHE A 115 5.27 12.46 6.39
CA PHE A 115 4.72 13.51 7.24
C PHE A 115 3.56 14.29 6.60
N ASP A 116 3.71 14.70 5.35
CA ASP A 116 2.71 15.46 4.61
C ASP A 116 1.44 14.66 4.33
N LEU A 117 1.55 13.36 4.02
CA LEU A 117 0.37 12.52 3.84
C LEU A 117 -0.34 12.22 5.16
N LYS A 118 0.41 12.03 6.25
CA LYS A 118 -0.16 11.97 7.61
C LYS A 118 -0.92 13.25 7.96
N ALA A 119 -0.37 14.43 7.63
CA ALA A 119 -1.04 15.70 7.86
C ALA A 119 -2.36 15.82 7.10
N VAL A 120 -2.40 15.39 5.83
CA VAL A 120 -3.64 15.33 5.03
C VAL A 120 -4.67 14.41 5.68
N PHE A 121 -4.27 13.21 6.09
CA PHE A 121 -5.15 12.25 6.77
C PHE A 121 -5.71 12.82 8.08
N VAL A 122 -4.86 13.39 8.93
CA VAL A 122 -5.26 14.00 10.21
C VAL A 122 -6.22 15.18 10.00
N SER A 123 -5.97 16.03 9.00
CA SER A 123 -6.90 17.13 8.67
C SER A 123 -8.27 16.59 8.29
N LYS A 124 -8.31 15.56 7.43
CA LYS A 124 -9.55 14.92 6.99
C LYS A 124 -10.32 14.31 8.17
N CYS A 125 -9.63 13.66 9.10
CA CYS A 125 -10.27 13.10 10.29
C CYS A 125 -10.86 14.17 11.20
N LYS A 126 -10.10 15.24 11.49
CA LYS A 126 -10.54 16.37 12.34
C LYS A 126 -11.75 17.10 11.77
N GLU A 127 -11.93 17.08 10.45
CA GLU A 127 -13.06 17.69 9.74
C GLU A 127 -14.27 16.76 9.60
N SER A 128 -14.12 15.45 9.82
CA SER A 128 -15.21 14.49 9.65
C SER A 128 -16.22 14.57 10.80
N ARG A 129 -17.47 14.26 10.47
CA ARG A 129 -18.56 14.06 11.44
C ARG A 129 -18.96 12.60 11.58
N ASN A 130 -18.28 11.72 10.86
CA ASN A 130 -18.51 10.29 10.90
C ASN A 130 -17.87 9.71 12.17
N GLU A 131 -18.68 9.04 12.98
CA GLU A 131 -18.24 8.48 14.26
C GLU A 131 -17.12 7.45 14.08
N ASP A 132 -17.16 6.65 13.02
CA ASP A 132 -16.12 5.65 12.71
C ASP A 132 -14.77 6.33 12.42
N VAL A 133 -14.78 7.40 11.63
CA VAL A 133 -13.57 8.16 11.30
C VAL A 133 -12.99 8.84 12.54
N VAL A 134 -13.86 9.42 13.39
CA VAL A 134 -13.45 10.05 14.65
C VAL A 134 -12.83 9.00 15.58
N GLU A 135 -13.45 7.82 15.71
CA GLU A 135 -12.93 6.73 16.53
C GLU A 135 -11.54 6.30 16.08
N VAL A 136 -11.32 6.12 14.77
CA VAL A 136 -9.99 5.78 14.23
C VAL A 136 -8.96 6.85 14.56
N TYR A 137 -9.31 8.14 14.41
CA TYR A 137 -8.39 9.22 14.72
C TYR A 137 -8.04 9.25 16.20
N ASP A 138 -9.03 9.11 17.09
CA ASP A 138 -8.81 9.08 18.54
C ASP A 138 -7.93 7.89 18.93
N PHE A 139 -8.08 6.73 18.26
CA PHE A 139 -7.25 5.54 18.48
C PHE A 139 -5.77 5.79 18.18
N PHE A 140 -5.44 6.55 17.13
CA PHE A 140 -4.06 6.83 16.69
C PHE A 140 -3.56 8.24 17.09
N ALA A 141 -4.31 8.98 17.92
CA ALA A 141 -4.03 10.39 18.17
C ALA A 141 -2.65 10.62 18.81
N ASP A 142 -2.24 9.74 19.72
CA ASP A 142 -0.94 9.84 20.39
C ASP A 142 0.23 9.55 19.44
N GLU A 143 0.09 8.59 18.53
CA GLU A 143 1.07 8.28 17.50
C GLU A 143 1.23 9.43 16.51
N PHE A 144 0.12 10.03 16.06
CA PHE A 144 0.17 11.19 15.18
C PHE A 144 0.80 12.40 15.88
N LYS A 145 0.50 12.61 17.16
CA LYS A 145 1.15 13.65 17.97
C LYS A 145 2.64 13.40 18.15
N ALA A 146 3.05 12.14 18.41
CA ALA A 146 4.45 11.76 18.49
C ALA A 146 5.18 11.96 17.15
N ALA A 147 4.46 11.83 16.04
CA ALA A 147 4.92 12.15 14.70
C ALA A 147 4.89 13.65 14.33
N GLY A 148 4.40 14.53 15.22
CA GLY A 148 4.40 15.98 15.06
C GLY A 148 3.13 16.60 14.45
N LEU A 149 1.95 15.98 14.63
CA LEU A 149 0.65 16.42 14.07
C LEU A 149 -0.43 16.74 15.12
#